data_AF-A0A6V8NUD4-F1
#
_entry.id   AF-A0A6V8NUD4-F1
#
_cell.length_a   1.000
_cell.length_b   1.000
_cell.length_c   1.000
_cell.angle_alpha   90.00
_cell.angle_beta   90.00
_cell.angle_gamma   90.00
#
_symmetry.space_group_name_H-M   'P 1'
#
loop_
_entity.id
_entity.type
_entity.pdbx_description
1 polymer ?
#
loop_
_entity_poly.entity_id
_entity_poly.type
_entity_poly.pdbx_seq_one_letter_code
_entity_poly.pdbx_strand_id
1 'polypeptide(L)'
;MLKNCGHIDPEEIDDYLAAGGYQALRKVLKEMSPEQVIDAAKRSGLRGLGGAGFPTGRKWEACRRAVGDEKYVVCNADEGDPGAFQDRSVLEGDPHLVIEGMIIAGYAVGAKKGYVYVRAEYPLAVKRLGIAIAQARERGFLGESILGHGFDFDIEIFQGAGAFVCGESTALTFSIEGRRGMPKPLPRPRTTEEGLWGRPTLLNNVKTFANISWIINKGAAWFTSQGTEKSKGTAIFSLAGKITNCGLIEVPMGITLRGIIFGIGGGDSRRQGF
;
A
#
# COMPACT_ATOMS: atom_id res chain seq x y z
N MET A 1 -2.22 -1.61 -10.76
CA MET A 1 -2.71 -0.79 -9.63
C MET A 1 -3.78 0.21 -10.06
N LEU A 2 -3.56 1.01 -11.11
CA LEU A 2 -4.48 2.09 -11.52
C LEU A 2 -5.69 1.63 -12.36
N LYS A 3 -5.86 0.33 -12.60
CA LYS A 3 -6.87 -0.23 -13.51
C LYS A 3 -8.29 0.27 -13.23
N ASN A 4 -8.65 0.46 -11.98
CA ASN A 4 -10.01 0.88 -11.58
C ASN A 4 -10.13 2.41 -11.42
N CYS A 5 -9.03 3.12 -11.25
CA CYS A 5 -9.05 4.56 -10.99
C CYS A 5 -9.66 5.31 -12.19
N GLY A 6 -10.79 6.00 -11.96
CA GLY A 6 -11.54 6.69 -13.02
C GLY A 6 -12.53 5.81 -13.79
N HIS A 7 -12.65 4.52 -13.42
CA HIS A 7 -13.58 3.57 -14.04
C HIS A 7 -14.65 3.03 -13.08
N ILE A 8 -14.41 3.10 -11.77
CA ILE A 8 -15.37 2.78 -10.71
C ILE A 8 -15.72 4.02 -9.89
N ASP A 9 -16.86 4.03 -9.21
CA ASP A 9 -17.09 4.98 -8.12
C ASP A 9 -16.31 4.54 -6.86
N PRO A 10 -15.29 5.30 -6.42
CA PRO A 10 -14.50 4.95 -5.25
C PRO A 10 -15.25 5.10 -3.92
N GLU A 11 -16.46 5.69 -3.93
CA GLU A 11 -17.36 5.80 -2.77
C GLU A 11 -18.41 4.68 -2.73
N GLU A 12 -18.42 3.74 -3.69
CA GLU A 12 -19.35 2.60 -3.75
C GLU A 12 -18.64 1.24 -3.75
N ILE A 13 -18.74 0.49 -2.65
CA ILE A 13 -18.10 -0.83 -2.52
C ILE A 13 -18.57 -1.85 -3.56
N ASP A 14 -19.83 -1.75 -4.03
CA ASP A 14 -20.38 -2.69 -5.00
C ASP A 14 -19.68 -2.59 -6.37
N ASP A 15 -19.19 -1.41 -6.76
CA ASP A 15 -18.38 -1.24 -7.96
C ASP A 15 -17.02 -1.96 -7.83
N TYR A 16 -16.38 -1.86 -6.65
CA TYR A 16 -15.14 -2.60 -6.39
C TYR A 16 -15.38 -4.12 -6.42
N LEU A 17 -16.50 -4.60 -5.84
CA LEU A 17 -16.89 -6.00 -5.89
C LEU A 17 -17.16 -6.48 -7.32
N ALA A 18 -17.88 -5.70 -8.13
CA ALA A 18 -18.14 -5.99 -9.53
C ALA A 18 -16.85 -6.05 -10.37
N ALA A 19 -15.84 -5.24 -10.03
CA ALA A 19 -14.51 -5.28 -10.63
C ALA A 19 -13.64 -6.47 -10.17
N GLY A 20 -14.16 -7.35 -9.30
CA GLY A 20 -13.47 -8.52 -8.76
C GLY A 20 -12.75 -8.28 -7.43
N GLY A 21 -13.08 -7.19 -6.73
CA GLY A 21 -12.58 -6.86 -5.41
C GLY A 21 -12.91 -7.91 -4.35
N TYR A 22 -12.05 -8.02 -3.33
CA TYR A 22 -12.16 -8.99 -2.22
C TYR A 22 -12.08 -10.47 -2.62
N GLN A 23 -11.86 -10.79 -3.90
CA GLN A 23 -11.62 -12.17 -4.35
C GLN A 23 -10.29 -12.72 -3.78
N ALA A 24 -9.25 -11.88 -3.67
CA ALA A 24 -7.98 -12.32 -3.10
C ALA A 24 -8.14 -12.61 -1.61
N LEU A 25 -8.86 -11.75 -0.90
CA LEU A 25 -9.17 -11.98 0.52
C LEU A 25 -9.94 -13.29 0.72
N ARG A 26 -11.01 -13.53 -0.06
CA ARG A 26 -11.79 -14.78 0.02
C ARG A 26 -10.92 -16.01 -0.20
N LYS A 27 -10.05 -15.98 -1.22
CA LYS A 27 -9.09 -17.05 -1.50
C LYS A 27 -8.13 -17.27 -0.33
N VAL A 28 -7.57 -16.18 0.22
CA VAL A 28 -6.62 -16.25 1.34
C VAL A 28 -7.24 -16.91 2.56
N LEU A 29 -8.41 -16.44 2.99
CA LEU A 29 -9.06 -16.96 4.21
C LEU A 29 -9.52 -18.41 4.08
N LYS A 30 -9.90 -18.85 2.86
CA LYS A 30 -10.41 -20.20 2.63
C LYS A 30 -9.32 -21.23 2.36
N GLU A 31 -8.25 -20.84 1.67
CA GLU A 31 -7.34 -21.78 1.00
C GLU A 31 -5.87 -21.61 1.38
N MET A 32 -5.50 -20.54 2.09
CA MET A 32 -4.08 -20.22 2.34
C MET A 32 -3.79 -20.07 3.83
N SER A 33 -2.72 -20.71 4.30
CA SER A 33 -2.14 -20.39 5.61
C SER A 33 -1.43 -19.02 5.56
N PRO A 34 -1.25 -18.35 6.72
CA PRO A 34 -0.47 -17.11 6.78
C PRO A 34 0.93 -17.22 6.14
N GLU A 35 1.59 -18.36 6.33
CA GLU A 35 2.92 -18.64 5.78
C GLU A 35 2.89 -18.78 4.25
N GLN A 36 1.82 -19.34 3.68
CA GLN A 36 1.63 -19.41 2.22
C GLN A 36 1.38 -18.03 1.61
N VAL A 37 0.70 -17.13 2.32
CA VAL A 37 0.53 -15.73 1.90
C VAL A 37 1.87 -15.00 1.89
N ILE A 38 2.66 -15.15 2.96
CA ILE A 38 4.02 -14.59 3.04
C ILE A 38 4.90 -15.14 1.92
N ASP A 39 4.82 -16.44 1.64
CA ASP A 39 5.57 -17.08 0.57
C ASP A 39 5.15 -16.58 -0.82
N ALA A 40 3.86 -16.36 -1.07
CA ALA A 40 3.40 -15.73 -2.31
C ALA A 40 4.00 -14.32 -2.48
N ALA A 41 4.01 -13.51 -1.40
CA ALA A 41 4.66 -12.20 -1.40
C ALA A 41 6.19 -12.29 -1.62
N LYS A 42 6.86 -13.30 -1.04
CA LYS A 42 8.30 -13.54 -1.26
C LYS A 42 8.60 -13.92 -2.71
N ARG A 43 7.87 -14.90 -3.26
CA ARG A 43 8.04 -15.39 -4.64
C ARG A 43 7.71 -14.34 -5.69
N SER A 44 6.80 -13.40 -5.41
CA SER A 44 6.51 -12.28 -6.31
C SER A 44 7.73 -11.38 -6.55
N GLY A 45 8.69 -11.34 -5.61
CA GLY A 45 9.79 -10.39 -5.68
C GLY A 45 9.36 -8.94 -5.46
N LEU A 46 8.14 -8.68 -4.97
CA LEU A 46 7.66 -7.35 -4.62
C LEU A 46 8.62 -6.68 -3.63
N ARG A 47 9.04 -5.47 -3.98
CA ARG A 47 9.85 -4.60 -3.13
C ARG A 47 8.98 -3.46 -2.60
N GLY A 48 9.31 -2.94 -1.42
CA GLY A 48 8.57 -1.84 -0.83
C GLY A 48 8.60 -0.59 -1.71
N LEU A 49 7.42 -0.10 -2.11
CA LEU A 49 7.25 0.98 -3.08
C LEU A 49 7.20 2.39 -2.44
N GLY A 50 7.66 2.52 -1.20
CA GLY A 50 7.85 3.82 -0.50
C GLY A 50 9.29 4.32 -0.58
N GLY A 51 10.04 3.98 -1.64
CA GLY A 51 11.42 4.45 -1.86
C GLY A 51 12.52 3.48 -1.39
N ALA A 52 12.44 2.92 -0.18
CA ALA A 52 13.52 2.09 0.38
C ALA A 52 13.74 0.74 -0.34
N GLY A 53 12.74 0.24 -1.07
CA GLY A 53 12.89 -0.96 -1.89
C GLY A 53 13.21 -2.25 -1.12
N PHE A 54 12.89 -2.37 0.18
CA PHE A 54 13.13 -3.60 0.94
C PHE A 54 12.20 -4.74 0.47
N PRO A 55 12.65 -6.00 0.35
CA PRO A 55 11.78 -7.11 -0.09
C PRO A 55 10.57 -7.31 0.83
N THR A 56 9.35 -7.13 0.28
CA THR A 56 8.10 -7.10 1.06
C THR A 56 7.86 -8.42 1.78
N GLY A 57 7.99 -9.55 1.08
CA GLY A 57 7.79 -10.87 1.69
C GLY A 57 8.76 -11.18 2.84
N ARG A 58 10.02 -10.73 2.77
CA ARG A 58 10.98 -10.87 3.89
C ARG A 58 10.58 -9.99 5.08
N LYS A 59 10.03 -8.79 4.83
CA LYS A 59 9.53 -7.91 5.89
C LYS A 59 8.35 -8.55 6.61
N TRP A 60 7.43 -9.15 5.86
CA TRP A 60 6.25 -9.84 6.40
C TRP A 60 6.66 -11.06 7.22
N GLU A 61 7.59 -11.88 6.71
CA GLU A 61 8.16 -13.02 7.43
C GLU A 61 8.81 -12.60 8.76
N ALA A 62 9.59 -11.51 8.75
CA ALA A 62 10.21 -10.98 9.96
C ALA A 62 9.16 -10.54 11.00
N CYS A 63 8.11 -9.82 10.59
CA CYS A 63 7.05 -9.38 11.49
C CYS A 63 6.22 -10.56 12.04
N ARG A 64 5.93 -11.55 11.20
CA ARG A 64 5.24 -12.78 11.63
C ARG A 64 6.04 -13.55 12.68
N ARG A 65 7.37 -13.63 12.53
CA ARG A 65 8.27 -14.32 13.48
C ARG A 65 8.62 -13.51 14.73
N ALA A 66 8.41 -12.20 14.72
CA ALA A 66 8.69 -11.36 15.87
C ALA A 66 7.87 -11.79 17.08
N VAL A 67 8.50 -11.75 18.25
CA VAL A 67 7.93 -12.12 19.55
C VAL A 67 6.89 -11.09 19.97
N GLY A 68 5.75 -11.56 20.47
CA GLY A 68 4.64 -10.74 20.95
C GLY A 68 3.30 -11.19 20.38
N ASP A 69 2.29 -11.22 21.24
CA ASP A 69 0.93 -11.67 20.89
C ASP A 69 0.14 -10.58 20.15
N GLU A 70 0.55 -9.33 20.31
CA GLU A 70 -0.10 -8.17 19.70
C GLU A 70 0.79 -7.60 18.60
N LYS A 71 0.21 -7.42 17.40
CA LYS A 71 0.89 -6.91 16.21
C LYS A 71 0.01 -5.91 15.48
N TYR A 72 0.65 -4.99 14.78
CA TYR A 72 -0.02 -3.93 14.03
C TYR A 72 0.38 -3.94 12.56
N VAL A 73 -0.53 -3.49 11.70
CA VAL A 73 -0.24 -3.16 10.30
C VAL A 73 -0.37 -1.66 10.11
N VAL A 74 0.59 -1.03 9.45
CA VAL A 74 0.56 0.40 9.19
C VAL A 74 0.73 0.65 7.69
N CYS A 75 -0.24 1.36 7.13
CA CYS A 75 -0.15 1.94 5.81
C CYS A 75 0.40 3.37 5.91
N ASN A 76 1.59 3.55 5.34
CA ASN A 76 2.20 4.87 5.21
C ASN A 76 1.68 5.54 3.92
N ALA A 77 0.81 6.53 4.11
CA ALA A 77 0.23 7.40 3.10
C ALA A 77 0.57 8.88 3.34
N ASP A 78 1.76 9.17 3.89
CA ASP A 78 2.21 10.54 4.11
C ASP A 78 2.63 11.23 2.80
N GLU A 79 3.06 10.48 1.77
CA GLU A 79 3.47 10.93 0.41
C GLU A 79 3.95 12.39 0.35
N GLY A 80 4.96 12.72 1.15
CA GLY A 80 5.44 14.09 1.34
C GLY A 80 6.29 14.63 0.20
N ASP A 81 6.77 13.74 -0.69
CA ASP A 81 7.74 14.07 -1.74
C ASP A 81 7.15 15.05 -2.78
N PRO A 82 7.84 16.15 -3.13
CA PRO A 82 7.37 17.07 -4.14
C PRO A 82 7.14 16.40 -5.50
N GLY A 83 5.96 16.60 -6.08
CA GLY A 83 5.58 16.03 -7.37
C GLY A 83 5.14 14.55 -7.32
N ALA A 84 5.13 13.92 -6.15
CA ALA A 84 4.53 12.61 -5.92
C ALA A 84 3.03 12.77 -5.63
N PHE A 85 2.20 12.00 -6.33
CA PHE A 85 0.75 11.91 -6.12
C PHE A 85 0.21 10.53 -6.53
N GLN A 86 1.09 9.52 -6.50
CA GLN A 86 0.77 8.15 -6.88
C GLN A 86 -0.10 7.48 -5.80
N ASP A 87 0.31 7.62 -4.53
CA ASP A 87 -0.42 7.07 -3.38
C ASP A 87 -1.76 7.76 -3.23
N ARG A 88 -1.78 9.10 -3.34
CA ARG A 88 -3.01 9.90 -3.36
C ARG A 88 -4.03 9.32 -4.33
N SER A 89 -3.61 9.07 -5.57
CA SER A 89 -4.53 8.66 -6.64
C SER A 89 -5.08 7.24 -6.43
N VAL A 90 -4.30 6.36 -5.81
CA VAL A 90 -4.81 5.03 -5.40
C VAL A 90 -5.82 5.18 -4.26
N LEU A 91 -5.53 5.99 -3.24
CA LEU A 91 -6.45 6.18 -2.11
C LEU A 91 -7.74 6.90 -2.50
N GLU A 92 -7.66 7.87 -3.41
CA GLU A 92 -8.83 8.60 -3.89
C GLU A 92 -9.61 7.80 -4.95
N GLY A 93 -8.95 6.97 -5.76
CA GLY A 93 -9.55 6.29 -6.90
C GLY A 93 -9.94 4.83 -6.68
N ASP A 94 -9.32 4.14 -5.73
CA ASP A 94 -9.62 2.73 -5.39
C ASP A 94 -9.17 2.41 -3.93
N PRO A 95 -9.84 2.99 -2.90
CA PRO A 95 -9.45 2.78 -1.51
C PRO A 95 -9.58 1.33 -1.04
N HIS A 96 -10.57 0.59 -1.56
CA HIS A 96 -10.80 -0.80 -1.20
C HIS A 96 -9.65 -1.72 -1.61
N LEU A 97 -8.94 -1.42 -2.71
CA LEU A 97 -7.73 -2.14 -3.11
C LEU A 97 -6.63 -2.11 -2.05
N VAL A 98 -6.50 -0.98 -1.35
CA VAL A 98 -5.51 -0.81 -0.27
C VAL A 98 -5.99 -1.53 1.00
N ILE A 99 -7.27 -1.37 1.34
CA ILE A 99 -7.91 -2.03 2.49
C ILE A 99 -7.79 -3.56 2.36
N GLU A 100 -8.11 -4.13 1.20
CA GLU A 100 -7.97 -5.57 0.94
C GLU A 100 -6.53 -6.05 1.14
N GLY A 101 -5.56 -5.30 0.61
CA GLY A 101 -4.13 -5.60 0.81
C GLY A 101 -3.71 -5.55 2.28
N MET A 102 -4.25 -4.60 3.06
CA MET A 102 -4.00 -4.50 4.49
C MET A 102 -4.62 -5.66 5.28
N ILE A 103 -5.84 -6.09 4.95
CA ILE A 103 -6.49 -7.23 5.59
C ILE A 103 -5.66 -8.50 5.36
N ILE A 104 -5.26 -8.76 4.11
CA ILE A 104 -4.42 -9.91 3.76
C ILE A 104 -3.08 -9.85 4.52
N ALA A 105 -2.49 -8.66 4.64
CA ALA A 105 -1.27 -8.48 5.43
C ALA A 105 -1.50 -8.76 6.91
N GLY A 106 -2.60 -8.27 7.48
CA GLY A 106 -3.00 -8.52 8.87
C GLY A 106 -3.12 -10.01 9.16
N TYR A 107 -3.80 -10.75 8.27
CA TYR A 107 -3.92 -12.20 8.34
C TYR A 107 -2.55 -12.88 8.29
N ALA A 108 -1.70 -12.47 7.33
CA ALA A 108 -0.39 -13.04 7.13
C ALA A 108 0.55 -12.86 8.33
N VAL A 109 0.54 -11.68 8.98
CA VAL A 109 1.42 -11.41 10.13
C VAL A 109 0.80 -11.79 11.48
N GLY A 110 -0.52 -11.97 11.54
CA GLY A 110 -1.27 -12.18 12.77
C GLY A 110 -1.55 -10.88 13.54
N ALA A 111 -1.79 -9.78 12.82
CA ALA A 111 -2.20 -8.52 13.41
C ALA A 111 -3.72 -8.41 13.44
N LYS A 112 -4.26 -7.77 14.48
CA LYS A 112 -5.71 -7.52 14.64
C LYS A 112 -6.12 -6.07 14.39
N LYS A 113 -5.15 -5.16 14.35
CA LYS A 113 -5.41 -3.72 14.16
C LYS A 113 -4.47 -3.14 13.12
N GLY A 114 -5.04 -2.32 12.25
CA GLY A 114 -4.36 -1.57 11.22
C GLY A 114 -4.53 -0.06 11.40
N TYR A 115 -3.53 0.71 10.98
CA TYR A 115 -3.62 2.16 10.87
C TYR A 115 -3.25 2.62 9.46
N VAL A 116 -4.03 3.55 8.90
CA VAL A 116 -3.63 4.30 7.70
C VAL A 116 -3.20 5.69 8.15
N TYR A 117 -1.90 5.96 8.07
CA TYR A 117 -1.36 7.29 8.34
C TYR A 117 -1.44 8.13 7.07
N VAL A 118 -2.38 9.08 7.03
CA VAL A 118 -2.63 9.93 5.86
C VAL A 118 -2.19 11.35 6.18
N ARG A 119 -1.43 11.98 5.29
CA ARG A 119 -1.04 13.39 5.46
C ARG A 119 -2.25 14.33 5.56
N ALA A 120 -2.07 15.45 6.26
CA ALA A 120 -3.14 16.43 6.47
C ALA A 120 -3.70 17.01 5.16
N GLU A 121 -2.86 17.10 4.14
CA GLU A 121 -3.11 17.78 2.87
C GLU A 121 -3.95 16.95 1.88
N TYR A 122 -4.33 15.71 2.24
CA TYR A 122 -5.18 14.83 1.42
C TYR A 122 -6.59 14.63 2.03
N PRO A 123 -7.41 15.70 2.17
CA PRO A 123 -8.72 15.59 2.81
C PRO A 123 -9.69 14.68 2.04
N LEU A 124 -9.59 14.64 0.71
CA LEU A 124 -10.43 13.76 -0.11
C LEU A 124 -10.07 12.28 0.10
N ALA A 125 -8.78 11.96 0.18
CA ALA A 125 -8.33 10.60 0.49
C ALA A 125 -8.82 10.15 1.88
N VAL A 126 -8.74 11.03 2.89
CA VAL A 126 -9.28 10.75 4.23
C VAL A 126 -10.79 10.49 4.19
N LYS A 127 -11.56 11.34 3.49
CA LYS A 127 -13.01 11.17 3.33
C LYS A 127 -13.35 9.81 2.68
N ARG A 128 -12.73 9.51 1.53
CA ARG A 128 -13.02 8.29 0.76
C ARG A 128 -12.57 7.02 1.47
N LEU A 129 -11.41 7.05 2.13
CA LEU A 129 -10.99 5.96 3.02
C LEU A 129 -11.98 5.75 4.16
N GLY A 130 -12.51 6.83 4.76
CA GLY A 130 -13.51 6.74 5.82
C GLY A 130 -14.79 6.03 5.36
N ILE A 131 -15.29 6.40 4.18
CA ILE A 131 -16.45 5.75 3.54
C ILE A 131 -16.14 4.26 3.27
N ALA A 132 -15.02 3.98 2.62
CA ALA A 132 -14.64 2.61 2.25
C ALA A 132 -14.42 1.71 3.48
N ILE A 133 -13.82 2.22 4.56
CA ILE A 133 -13.67 1.48 5.82
C ILE A 133 -15.04 1.20 6.45
N ALA A 134 -15.95 2.18 6.46
CA ALA A 134 -17.31 1.97 6.97
C ALA A 134 -18.08 0.90 6.18
N GLN A 135 -18.05 0.98 4.85
CA GLN A 135 -18.66 -0.01 3.96
C GLN A 135 -18.02 -1.39 4.12
N ALA A 136 -16.70 -1.47 4.26
CA ALA A 136 -16.00 -2.73 4.48
C ALA A 136 -16.37 -3.38 5.82
N ARG A 137 -16.60 -2.58 6.88
CA ARG A 137 -17.15 -3.09 8.15
C ARG A 137 -18.58 -3.60 7.98
N GLU A 138 -19.46 -2.82 7.35
CA GLU A 138 -20.86 -3.19 7.12
C GLU A 138 -21.00 -4.48 6.31
N ARG A 139 -20.15 -4.67 5.31
CA ARG A 139 -20.14 -5.87 4.45
C ARG A 139 -19.34 -7.05 5.04
N GLY A 140 -18.81 -6.93 6.26
CA GLY A 140 -18.10 -8.00 6.97
C GLY A 140 -16.68 -8.30 6.46
N PHE A 141 -16.05 -7.33 5.79
CA PHE A 141 -14.64 -7.39 5.36
C PHE A 141 -13.67 -6.83 6.42
N LEU A 142 -14.15 -6.05 7.38
CA LEU A 142 -13.42 -5.54 8.54
C LEU A 142 -14.22 -5.78 9.83
N GLY A 143 -13.52 -5.85 10.96
CA GLY A 143 -14.09 -6.11 12.28
C GLY A 143 -13.78 -7.51 12.78
N GLU A 144 -14.74 -8.10 13.49
CA GLU A 144 -14.63 -9.44 14.09
C GLU A 144 -15.00 -10.52 13.08
N SER A 145 -14.28 -11.64 13.13
CA SER A 145 -14.51 -12.85 12.32
C SER A 145 -14.86 -12.52 10.86
N ILE A 146 -13.92 -11.87 10.17
CA ILE A 146 -14.04 -11.43 8.77
C ILE A 146 -14.54 -12.58 7.90
N LEU A 147 -15.64 -12.33 7.17
CA LEU A 147 -16.32 -13.31 6.32
C LEU A 147 -16.65 -14.65 7.01
N GLY A 148 -16.77 -14.69 8.33
CA GLY A 148 -17.05 -15.90 9.11
C GLY A 148 -15.85 -16.84 9.33
N HIS A 149 -14.61 -16.39 9.11
CA HIS A 149 -13.41 -17.25 9.18
C HIS A 149 -12.63 -17.16 10.50
N GLY A 150 -13.16 -16.53 11.56
CA GLY A 150 -12.51 -16.45 12.88
C GLY A 150 -11.22 -15.62 12.93
N PHE A 151 -10.95 -14.82 11.90
CA PHE A 151 -9.87 -13.83 11.85
C PHE A 151 -10.43 -12.42 12.04
N ASP A 152 -9.90 -11.68 13.01
CA ASP A 152 -10.31 -10.31 13.30
C ASP A 152 -9.27 -9.34 12.75
N PHE A 153 -9.75 -8.30 12.05
CA PHE A 153 -8.89 -7.19 11.65
C PHE A 153 -9.71 -5.93 11.41
N ASP A 154 -9.28 -4.82 12.00
CA ASP A 154 -9.93 -3.54 11.83
C ASP A 154 -8.92 -2.43 11.55
N ILE A 155 -9.36 -1.37 10.87
CA ILE A 155 -8.50 -0.27 10.40
C ILE A 155 -8.99 1.07 10.94
N GLU A 156 -8.08 1.87 11.45
CA GLU A 156 -8.32 3.28 11.77
C GLU A 156 -7.50 4.22 10.89
N ILE A 157 -8.03 5.42 10.65
CA ILE A 157 -7.31 6.48 9.94
C ILE A 157 -6.66 7.37 10.98
N PHE A 158 -5.35 7.56 10.87
CA PHE A 158 -4.62 8.58 11.61
C PHE A 158 -4.25 9.70 10.64
N GLN A 159 -4.81 10.90 10.85
CA GLN A 159 -4.46 12.06 10.04
C GLN A 159 -3.21 12.74 10.63
N GLY A 160 -2.17 12.87 9.82
CA GLY A 160 -0.94 13.57 10.18
C GLY A 160 -1.15 15.07 10.33
N ALA A 161 -0.10 15.77 10.74
CA ALA A 161 -0.11 17.22 11.01
C ALA A 161 0.77 18.04 10.02
N GLY A 162 1.01 17.52 8.81
CA GLY A 162 1.75 18.22 7.74
C GLY A 162 3.28 18.18 7.88
N ALA A 163 3.83 17.20 8.61
CA ALA A 163 5.27 17.09 8.83
C ALA A 163 5.90 16.04 7.89
N PHE A 164 6.64 16.48 6.87
CA PHE A 164 7.32 15.62 5.89
C PHE A 164 8.15 14.48 6.51
N VAL A 165 8.77 14.74 7.67
CA VAL A 165 9.59 13.73 8.37
C VAL A 165 8.78 12.52 8.83
N CYS A 166 7.46 12.66 9.00
CA CYS A 166 6.57 11.57 9.39
C CYS A 166 6.39 10.50 8.29
N GLY A 167 6.86 10.73 7.07
CA GLY A 167 7.02 9.68 6.08
C GLY A 167 8.10 8.64 6.45
N GLU A 168 9.05 8.97 7.34
CA GLU A 168 10.05 8.02 7.85
C GLU A 168 9.43 7.03 8.84
N SER A 169 9.77 5.75 8.71
CA SER A 169 9.13 4.65 9.44
C SER A 169 9.02 4.81 10.97
N THR A 170 10.03 5.33 11.66
CA THR A 170 10.01 5.51 13.12
C THR A 170 9.41 6.84 13.56
N ALA A 171 9.60 7.90 12.77
CA ALA A 171 8.88 9.16 12.98
C ALA A 171 7.37 8.95 12.84
N LEU A 172 6.94 8.15 11.86
CA LEU A 172 5.55 7.78 11.64
C LEU A 172 4.94 7.09 12.87
N THR A 173 5.63 6.08 13.42
CA THR A 173 5.14 5.37 14.61
C THR A 173 5.01 6.30 15.80
N PHE A 174 5.98 7.19 16.03
CA PHE A 174 5.89 8.19 17.08
C PHE A 174 4.73 9.17 16.87
N SER A 175 4.47 9.58 15.63
CA SER A 175 3.34 10.45 15.33
C SER A 175 2.01 9.78 15.66
N ILE A 176 1.82 8.49 15.32
CA ILE A 176 0.61 7.73 15.67
C ILE A 176 0.46 7.61 17.20
N GLU A 177 1.56 7.43 17.92
CA GLU A 177 1.60 7.40 19.40
C GLU A 177 1.29 8.76 20.06
N GLY A 178 0.99 9.81 19.29
CA GLY A 178 0.76 11.16 19.80
C GLY A 178 2.03 11.90 20.23
N ARG A 179 3.20 11.38 19.84
CA ARG A 179 4.51 11.97 20.14
C ARG A 179 5.02 12.77 18.96
N ARG A 180 6.04 13.59 19.19
CA ARG A 180 6.74 14.30 18.10
C ARG A 180 7.36 13.29 17.14
N GLY A 181 7.05 13.40 15.85
CA GLY A 181 7.58 12.55 14.78
C GLY A 181 9.07 12.76 14.56
N MET A 182 9.90 12.06 15.33
CA MET A 182 11.36 12.14 15.30
C MET A 182 11.95 10.80 14.86
N PRO A 183 12.74 10.75 13.77
CA PRO A 183 13.41 9.53 13.35
C PRO A 183 14.37 9.03 14.44
N LYS A 184 14.32 7.73 14.74
CA LYS A 184 15.32 7.11 15.60
C LYS A 184 16.59 6.80 14.76
N PRO A 185 17.80 7.18 15.19
CA PRO A 185 19.04 6.81 14.50
C PRO A 185 19.31 5.31 14.63
N LEU A 186 20.16 4.78 13.73
CA LEU A 186 20.72 3.44 13.87
C LEU A 186 21.92 3.47 14.85
N PRO A 187 22.19 2.40 15.61
CA PRO A 187 21.48 1.11 15.63
C PRO A 187 20.17 1.18 16.44
N ARG A 188 19.13 0.56 15.90
CA ARG A 188 17.81 0.41 16.54
C ARG A 188 17.11 -0.84 16.01
N PRO A 189 16.16 -1.43 16.77
CA PRO A 189 15.27 -2.44 16.24
C PRO A 189 14.52 -1.94 15.00
N ARG A 190 14.15 -2.87 14.12
CA ARG A 190 13.24 -2.55 13.00
C ARG A 190 11.82 -2.43 13.53
N THR A 191 10.95 -1.71 12.82
CA THR A 191 9.53 -1.61 13.21
C THR A 191 8.84 -2.97 13.27
N THR A 192 9.32 -3.95 12.49
CA THR A 192 8.82 -5.34 12.52
C THR A 192 9.13 -6.07 13.81
N GLU A 193 10.07 -5.57 14.61
CA GLU A 193 10.47 -6.11 15.93
C GLU A 193 9.89 -5.23 17.03
N GLU A 194 10.14 -3.92 16.97
CA GLU A 194 9.65 -2.90 17.92
C GLU A 194 9.14 -1.68 17.13
N GLY A 195 7.82 -1.56 17.00
CA GLY A 195 7.13 -0.47 16.30
C GLY A 195 6.16 0.28 17.22
N LEU A 196 4.89 0.36 16.81
CA LEU A 196 3.83 1.02 17.58
C LEU A 196 3.71 0.44 18.99
N TRP A 197 3.82 1.31 20.00
CA TRP A 197 3.74 0.96 21.40
C TRP A 197 4.70 -0.18 21.80
N GLY A 198 5.85 -0.26 21.14
CA GLY A 198 6.84 -1.31 21.35
C GLY A 198 6.44 -2.69 20.84
N ARG A 199 5.36 -2.80 20.05
CA ARG A 199 4.88 -4.05 19.46
C ARG A 199 5.37 -4.25 18.02
N PRO A 200 5.54 -5.50 17.55
CA PRO A 200 5.83 -5.78 16.15
C PRO A 200 4.85 -5.10 15.21
N THR A 201 5.37 -4.29 14.30
CA THR A 201 4.56 -3.46 13.40
C THR A 201 5.02 -3.62 11.95
N LEU A 202 4.11 -4.14 11.12
CA LEU A 202 4.32 -4.22 9.69
C LEU A 202 3.97 -2.88 9.02
N LEU A 203 4.99 -2.09 8.70
CA LEU A 203 4.83 -0.82 8.00
C LEU A 203 5.15 -0.97 6.50
N ASN A 204 4.17 -0.66 5.65
CA ASN A 204 4.31 -0.65 4.19
C ASN A 204 3.63 0.57 3.57
N ASN A 205 4.05 0.95 2.36
CA ASN A 205 3.47 2.05 1.59
C ASN A 205 2.16 1.60 0.90
N VAL A 206 1.26 2.56 0.61
CA VAL A 206 -0.01 2.36 -0.10
C VAL A 206 0.12 1.44 -1.31
N LYS A 207 1.00 1.77 -2.27
CA LYS A 207 1.22 0.96 -3.48
C LYS A 207 1.69 -0.46 -3.18
N THR A 208 2.38 -0.68 -2.06
CA THR A 208 2.81 -2.02 -1.67
C THR A 208 1.60 -2.89 -1.28
N PHE A 209 0.65 -2.35 -0.53
CA PHE A 209 -0.60 -3.05 -0.21
C PHE A 209 -1.47 -3.25 -1.44
N ALA A 210 -1.57 -2.23 -2.30
CA ALA A 210 -2.38 -2.28 -3.52
C ALA A 210 -1.95 -3.38 -4.51
N ASN A 211 -0.71 -3.88 -4.44
CA ASN A 211 -0.24 -4.99 -5.27
C ASN A 211 -0.58 -6.38 -4.72
N ILE A 212 -0.95 -6.50 -3.44
CA ILE A 212 -1.09 -7.81 -2.78
C ILE A 212 -2.24 -8.61 -3.39
N SER A 213 -3.40 -8.00 -3.61
CA SER A 213 -4.55 -8.69 -4.22
C SER A 213 -4.22 -9.23 -5.62
N TRP A 214 -3.49 -8.45 -6.43
CA TRP A 214 -3.01 -8.88 -7.75
C TRP A 214 -2.09 -10.09 -7.67
N ILE A 215 -1.12 -10.08 -6.74
CA ILE A 215 -0.18 -11.19 -6.54
C ILE A 215 -0.92 -12.47 -6.12
N ILE A 216 -1.93 -12.38 -5.26
CA ILE A 216 -2.71 -13.53 -4.80
C ILE A 216 -3.62 -14.08 -5.91
N ASN A 217 -4.29 -13.19 -6.65
CA ASN A 217 -5.24 -13.58 -7.69
C ASN A 217 -4.54 -14.13 -8.93
N LYS A 218 -3.46 -13.49 -9.39
CA LYS A 218 -2.75 -13.85 -10.63
C LYS A 218 -1.53 -14.75 -10.39
N GLY A 219 -1.06 -14.82 -9.15
CA GLY A 219 0.11 -15.61 -8.76
C GLY A 219 1.44 -14.89 -8.95
N ALA A 220 2.46 -15.36 -8.24
CA ALA A 220 3.80 -14.79 -8.27
C ALA A 220 4.44 -14.81 -9.67
N ALA A 221 4.23 -15.87 -10.46
CA ALA A 221 4.79 -16.00 -11.80
C ALA A 221 4.28 -14.91 -12.76
N TRP A 222 3.00 -14.55 -12.65
CA TRP A 222 2.44 -13.43 -13.42
C TRP A 222 3.12 -12.11 -13.02
N PHE A 223 3.28 -11.87 -11.72
CA PHE A 223 3.92 -10.64 -11.24
C PHE A 223 5.41 -10.56 -11.64
N THR A 224 6.14 -11.68 -11.61
CA THR A 224 7.57 -11.71 -11.98
C THR A 224 7.83 -11.69 -13.48
N SER A 225 6.81 -11.96 -14.30
CA SER A 225 6.86 -11.78 -15.77
C SER A 225 6.96 -10.31 -16.17
N GLN A 226 6.61 -9.40 -15.25
CA GLN A 226 6.73 -7.96 -15.43
C GLN A 226 7.99 -7.46 -14.72
N GLY A 227 8.64 -6.46 -15.32
CA GLY A 227 9.80 -5.83 -14.75
C GLY A 227 11.14 -6.43 -15.19
N THR A 228 12.21 -6.12 -14.47
CA THR A 228 13.56 -6.65 -14.73
C THR A 228 13.87 -7.88 -13.88
N GLU A 229 15.07 -8.46 -13.99
CA GLU A 229 15.50 -9.57 -13.13
C GLU A 229 15.42 -9.22 -11.62
N LYS A 230 15.84 -8.01 -11.24
CA LYS A 230 15.96 -7.59 -9.83
C LYS A 230 14.83 -6.69 -9.34
N SER A 231 14.02 -6.15 -10.25
CA SER A 231 12.91 -5.24 -9.97
C SER A 231 11.66 -5.73 -10.69
N LYS A 232 10.86 -6.54 -9.99
CA LYS A 232 9.65 -7.20 -10.50
C LYS A 232 8.42 -6.30 -10.42
N GLY A 233 7.43 -6.59 -11.27
CA GLY A 233 6.14 -5.90 -11.31
C GLY A 233 6.18 -4.55 -12.02
N THR A 234 5.18 -3.72 -11.69
CA THR A 234 5.00 -2.37 -12.22
C THR A 234 5.31 -1.32 -11.15
N ALA A 235 5.55 -0.09 -11.60
CA ALA A 235 5.60 1.09 -10.76
C ALA A 235 4.71 2.20 -11.33
N ILE A 236 4.19 3.03 -10.44
CA ILE A 236 3.45 4.23 -10.82
C ILE A 236 4.44 5.41 -10.79
N PHE A 237 4.51 6.15 -11.88
CA PHE A 237 5.27 7.39 -11.97
C PHE A 237 4.33 8.58 -12.13
N SER A 238 4.63 9.63 -11.38
CA SER A 238 4.06 10.96 -11.57
C SER A 238 4.86 11.73 -12.60
N LEU A 239 4.21 12.09 -13.70
CA LEU A 239 4.71 13.02 -14.71
C LEU A 239 4.25 14.42 -14.36
N ALA A 240 5.17 15.25 -13.88
CA ALA A 240 4.91 16.63 -13.50
C ALA A 240 6.01 17.57 -14.03
N GLY A 241 5.69 18.86 -14.15
CA GLY A 241 6.60 19.88 -14.65
C GLY A 241 6.37 20.23 -16.11
N LYS A 242 7.45 20.56 -16.84
CA LYS A 242 7.40 21.02 -18.25
C LYS A 242 7.36 19.85 -19.23
N ILE A 243 6.29 19.07 -19.17
CA ILE A 243 6.06 17.89 -20.02
C ILE A 243 4.69 17.98 -20.68
N THR A 244 4.57 17.51 -21.93
CA THR A 244 3.32 17.66 -22.70
C THR A 244 2.16 16.89 -22.06
N ASN A 245 2.38 15.62 -21.73
CA ASN A 245 1.38 14.76 -21.10
C ASN A 245 1.71 14.60 -19.61
N CYS A 246 1.17 15.49 -18.77
CA CYS A 246 1.22 15.40 -17.31
C CYS A 246 0.20 14.39 -16.78
N GLY A 247 0.51 13.74 -15.65
CA GLY A 247 -0.41 12.83 -14.99
C GLY A 247 0.28 11.64 -14.33
N LEU A 248 -0.43 10.51 -14.23
CA LEU A 248 0.11 9.25 -13.73
C LEU A 248 0.25 8.23 -14.85
N ILE A 249 1.32 7.45 -14.77
CA ILE A 249 1.54 6.30 -15.64
C ILE A 249 1.88 5.09 -14.79
N GLU A 250 1.31 3.94 -15.10
CA GLU A 250 1.73 2.66 -14.55
C GLU A 250 2.48 1.89 -15.63
N VAL A 251 3.74 1.55 -15.35
CA VAL A 251 4.65 0.94 -16.33
C VAL A 251 5.44 -0.19 -15.69
N PRO A 252 5.84 -1.22 -16.46
CA PRO A 252 6.75 -2.25 -15.97
C PRO A 252 8.08 -1.65 -15.48
N MET A 253 8.60 -2.19 -14.39
CA MET A 253 9.92 -1.79 -13.89
C MET A 253 11.00 -2.02 -14.95
N GLY A 254 11.91 -1.06 -15.12
CA GLY A 254 12.99 -1.16 -16.13
C GLY A 254 12.75 -0.38 -17.41
N ILE A 255 11.58 0.24 -17.59
CA ILE A 255 11.41 1.27 -18.63
C ILE A 255 12.43 2.40 -18.42
N THR A 256 12.99 2.92 -19.51
CA THR A 256 13.96 4.02 -19.43
C THR A 256 13.27 5.36 -19.16
N LEU A 257 13.95 6.27 -18.47
CA LEU A 257 13.47 7.66 -18.31
C LEU A 257 13.21 8.32 -19.66
N ARG A 258 14.01 8.01 -20.69
CA ARG A 258 13.77 8.48 -22.06
C ARG A 258 12.42 8.01 -22.59
N GLY A 259 12.09 6.73 -22.43
CA GLY A 259 10.81 6.16 -22.85
C GLY A 259 9.63 6.79 -22.11
N ILE A 260 9.79 7.04 -20.81
CA ILE A 260 8.79 7.75 -20.00
C ILE A 260 8.61 9.20 -20.50
N ILE A 261 9.69 9.97 -20.59
CA ILE A 261 9.63 11.42 -20.86
C ILE A 261 9.20 11.70 -22.30
N PHE A 262 9.83 11.05 -23.28
CA PHE A 262 9.62 11.36 -24.69
C PHE A 262 8.56 10.47 -25.35
N GLY A 263 8.43 9.22 -24.89
CA GLY A 263 7.43 8.30 -25.43
C GLY A 263 6.04 8.60 -24.88
N ILE A 264 5.87 8.47 -23.57
CA ILE A 264 4.55 8.64 -22.92
C ILE A 264 4.27 10.12 -22.63
N GLY A 265 5.25 10.81 -22.06
CA GLY A 265 5.15 12.22 -21.67
C GLY A 265 5.16 13.21 -22.83
N GLY A 266 5.55 12.79 -24.04
CA GLY A 266 5.55 13.65 -25.22
C GLY A 266 6.60 14.77 -25.22
N GLY A 267 7.64 14.69 -24.38
CA GLY A 267 8.75 15.65 -24.35
C GLY A 267 8.41 17.02 -23.77
N ASP A 268 9.26 18.03 -24.05
CA ASP A 268 9.07 19.40 -23.55
C ASP A 268 7.85 20.04 -24.22
N SER A 269 6.89 20.45 -23.39
CA SER A 269 5.70 21.24 -23.75
C SER A 269 5.97 22.47 -24.65
N ARG A 270 7.21 23.00 -24.66
CA ARG A 270 7.61 24.18 -25.46
C ARG A 270 8.17 23.85 -26.84
N ARG A 271 8.32 22.58 -27.23
CA ARG A 271 8.84 22.18 -28.56
C ARG A 271 7.75 21.91 -29.61
N GLN A 272 6.49 22.25 -29.34
CA GLN A 272 5.48 22.34 -30.40
C GLN A 272 5.64 23.67 -31.16
N GLY A 273 6.59 23.72 -32.09
CA GLY A 273 6.78 24.86 -32.99
C GLY A 273 8.23 25.28 -33.14
N PHE A 274 8.96 24.57 -33.99
CA PHE A 274 9.91 25.12 -34.96
C PHE A 274 9.98 24.14 -36.14
#